data_AF-A0A7K3Y6K8-F1
#
_entry.id   AF-A0A7K3Y6K8-F1
#
_cell.length_a   1.000
_cell.length_b   1.000
_cell.length_c   1.000
_cell.angle_alpha   90.00
_cell.angle_beta   90.00
_cell.angle_gamma   90.00
#
_symmetry.space_group_name_H-M   'P 1'
#
loop_
_entity.id
_entity.type
_entity.pdbx_description
1 polymer ?
#
loop_
_entity_poly.entity_id
_entity_poly.type
_entity_poly.pdbx_seq_one_letter_code
_entity_poly.pdbx_strand_id
1 'polypeptide(L)'
;MIDIIAASFLIGITGAASPGPMTAAVLGLGSRRPGPFVAGLIAGHGIPEAAMVAAIALGVRDIPYIEVVALIGSGVLITLGVMQFFGAGDAAAVSEETRAPVALGVACTLGNPYWWVWWLTFGVGFLALHPSFAAFYVGHIGADIAWLGLLGIMVSRGANILGPHYKRVVQVSGIAMVLFGLYFVVTILLA
;
A
#
# COMPACT_ATOMS: atom_id res chain seq x y z
N MET A 1 9.14 -10.26 -23.09
CA MET A 1 7.95 -9.88 -22.28
C MET A 1 7.90 -10.60 -20.93
N ILE A 2 8.14 -11.91 -20.86
CA ILE A 2 8.13 -12.66 -19.58
C ILE A 2 9.16 -12.13 -18.57
N ASP A 3 10.34 -11.75 -19.07
CA ASP A 3 11.39 -11.04 -18.35
C ASP A 3 10.90 -9.76 -17.66
N ILE A 4 10.12 -8.93 -18.36
CA ILE A 4 9.56 -7.69 -17.80
C ILE A 4 8.49 -8.00 -16.74
N ILE A 5 7.61 -8.98 -17.01
CA ILE A 5 6.60 -9.42 -16.03
C ILE A 5 7.31 -9.92 -14.76
N ALA A 6 8.35 -10.75 -14.90
CA ALA A 6 9.09 -11.29 -13.76
C ALA A 6 9.85 -10.20 -12.99
N ALA A 7 10.53 -9.28 -13.69
CA ALA A 7 11.24 -8.17 -13.07
C ALA A 7 10.26 -7.24 -12.33
N SER A 8 9.16 -6.85 -12.99
CA SER A 8 8.11 -6.03 -12.39
C SER A 8 7.48 -6.71 -11.17
N PHE A 9 7.19 -8.02 -11.26
CA PHE A 9 6.68 -8.78 -10.13
C PHE A 9 7.65 -8.79 -8.94
N LEU A 10 8.92 -9.13 -9.17
CA LEU A 10 9.92 -9.21 -8.10
C LEU A 10 10.15 -7.86 -7.42
N ILE A 11 10.16 -6.78 -8.19
CA ILE A 11 10.37 -5.44 -7.65
C ILE A 11 9.08 -4.92 -7.01
N GLY A 12 7.91 -5.20 -7.59
CA GLY A 12 6.60 -4.88 -7.03
C GLY A 12 6.40 -5.46 -5.62
N ILE A 13 6.94 -6.65 -5.35
CA ILE A 13 6.92 -7.24 -3.99
C ILE A 13 7.59 -6.32 -2.96
N THR A 14 8.68 -5.62 -3.33
CA THR A 14 9.35 -4.68 -2.43
C THR A 14 8.46 -3.48 -2.09
N GLY A 15 7.62 -3.06 -3.04
CA GLY A 15 6.62 -2.02 -2.83
C GLY A 15 5.47 -2.50 -1.95
N ALA A 16 4.87 -3.64 -2.31
CA ALA A 16 3.73 -4.22 -1.61
C ALA A 16 4.06 -4.62 -0.15
N ALA A 17 5.31 -5.03 0.12
CA ALA A 17 5.78 -5.43 1.45
C ALA A 17 6.11 -4.26 2.37
N SER A 18 6.22 -3.04 1.85
CA SER A 18 6.47 -1.85 2.66
C SER A 18 5.33 -1.61 3.67
N PRO A 19 5.62 -1.27 4.93
CA PRO A 19 4.56 -0.97 5.90
C PRO A 19 3.79 0.28 5.48
N GLY A 20 2.50 0.13 5.22
CA GLY A 20 1.68 1.24 4.75
C GLY A 20 0.18 1.05 5.00
N PRO A 21 -0.65 1.98 4.47
CA PRO A 21 -2.10 2.01 4.71
C PRO A 21 -2.80 0.71 4.27
N MET A 22 -2.36 0.12 3.15
CA MET A 22 -2.87 -1.15 2.63
C MET A 22 -2.59 -2.31 3.62
N THR A 23 -1.36 -2.42 4.13
CA THR A 23 -0.99 -3.41 5.13
C THR A 23 -1.81 -3.24 6.41
N ALA A 24 -1.98 -2.00 6.88
CA ALA A 24 -2.77 -1.70 8.07
C ALA A 24 -4.25 -2.08 7.91
N ALA A 25 -4.84 -1.80 6.73
CA ALA A 25 -6.20 -2.22 6.40
C ALA A 25 -6.35 -3.76 6.43
N VAL A 26 -5.38 -4.49 5.89
CA VAL A 26 -5.40 -5.97 5.95
C VAL A 26 -5.21 -6.48 7.38
N LEU A 27 -4.31 -5.89 8.18
CA LEU A 27 -4.14 -6.26 9.59
C LEU A 27 -5.41 -6.02 10.42
N GLY A 28 -6.18 -4.97 10.08
CA GLY A 28 -7.45 -4.63 10.72
C GLY A 28 -8.56 -5.67 10.55
N LEU A 29 -8.46 -6.59 9.58
CA LEU A 29 -9.39 -7.72 9.44
C LEU A 29 -9.37 -8.64 10.66
N GLY A 30 -8.21 -8.84 11.28
CA GLY A 30 -8.02 -9.83 12.34
C GLY A 30 -8.43 -11.23 11.89
N SER A 31 -9.28 -11.93 12.65
CA SER A 31 -9.72 -13.29 12.36
C SER A 31 -10.84 -13.41 11.31
N ARG A 32 -11.30 -12.28 10.73
CA ARG A 32 -12.37 -12.27 9.72
C ARG A 32 -11.91 -12.92 8.41
N ARG A 33 -12.88 -13.36 7.59
CA ARG A 33 -12.60 -13.94 6.25
C ARG A 33 -11.95 -12.87 5.35
N PRO A 34 -10.72 -13.09 4.85
CA PRO A 34 -9.98 -12.04 4.15
C PRO A 34 -10.41 -11.89 2.68
N GLY A 35 -10.90 -12.95 2.03
CA GLY A 35 -11.05 -13.03 0.56
C GLY A 35 -11.72 -11.83 -0.11
N PRO A 36 -13.03 -11.57 0.11
CA PRO A 36 -13.73 -10.48 -0.58
C PRO A 36 -13.19 -9.09 -0.27
N PHE A 37 -12.80 -8.84 0.98
CA PHE A 37 -12.25 -7.56 1.41
C PHE A 37 -10.89 -7.29 0.75
N VAL A 38 -9.96 -8.25 0.84
CA VAL A 38 -8.61 -8.12 0.28
C VAL A 38 -8.69 -8.00 -1.24
N ALA A 39 -9.54 -8.78 -1.91
CA ALA A 39 -9.76 -8.67 -3.35
C ALA A 39 -10.29 -7.28 -3.75
N GLY A 40 -11.26 -6.74 -3.01
CA GLY A 40 -11.76 -5.38 -3.23
C GLY A 40 -10.70 -4.31 -2.99
N LEU A 41 -9.88 -4.48 -1.95
CA LEU A 41 -8.79 -3.57 -1.61
C LEU A 41 -7.73 -3.53 -2.73
N ILE A 42 -7.32 -4.69 -3.23
CA ILE A 42 -6.40 -4.81 -4.38
C ILE A 42 -7.02 -4.21 -5.64
N ALA A 43 -8.31 -4.46 -5.90
CA ALA A 43 -8.98 -3.88 -7.06
C ALA A 43 -9.02 -2.36 -7.00
N GLY A 44 -9.24 -1.79 -5.81
CA GLY A 44 -9.14 -0.35 -5.57
C GLY A 44 -7.74 0.20 -5.80
N HIS A 45 -6.71 -0.49 -5.31
CA HIS A 45 -5.31 -0.14 -5.51
C HIS A 45 -4.89 -0.19 -6.99
N GLY A 46 -5.37 -1.19 -7.73
CA GLY A 46 -5.10 -1.34 -9.16
C GLY A 46 -5.59 -0.17 -10.01
N ILE A 47 -6.58 0.61 -9.55
CA ILE A 47 -7.11 1.75 -10.31
C ILE A 47 -6.08 2.91 -10.38
N PRO A 48 -5.56 3.47 -9.28
CA PRO A 48 -4.46 4.44 -9.33
C PRO A 48 -3.20 3.90 -10.02
N GLU A 49 -2.86 2.63 -9.81
CA GLU A 49 -1.73 1.95 -10.46
C GLU A 49 -1.87 1.97 -11.99
N ALA A 50 -3.03 1.56 -12.51
CA ALA A 50 -3.31 1.60 -13.95
C ALA A 50 -3.31 3.03 -14.50
N ALA A 51 -3.87 3.99 -13.74
CA ALA A 51 -3.86 5.39 -14.13
C ALA A 51 -2.44 5.96 -14.20
N MET A 52 -1.56 5.61 -13.26
CA MET A 52 -0.16 6.02 -13.26
C MET A 52 0.61 5.41 -14.43
N VAL A 53 0.45 4.11 -14.69
CA VAL A 53 1.04 3.45 -15.87
C VAL A 53 0.61 4.14 -17.16
N ALA A 54 -0.68 4.46 -17.30
CA ALA A 54 -1.21 5.17 -18.46
C ALA A 54 -0.64 6.60 -18.57
N ALA A 55 -0.55 7.32 -17.46
CA ALA A 55 0.05 8.66 -17.43
C ALA A 55 1.53 8.62 -17.89
N ILE A 56 2.30 7.65 -17.42
CA ILE A 56 3.69 7.45 -17.85
C ILE A 56 3.73 7.05 -19.34
N ALA A 57 2.80 6.23 -19.83
CA ALA A 57 2.71 5.93 -21.25
C ALA A 57 2.44 7.18 -22.10
N LEU A 58 1.67 8.14 -21.59
CA LEU A 58 1.39 9.43 -22.23
C LEU A 58 2.50 10.47 -22.06
N GLY A 59 3.60 10.13 -21.36
CA GLY A 59 4.78 10.98 -21.24
C GLY A 59 4.91 11.74 -19.92
N VAL A 60 4.07 11.46 -18.91
CA VAL A 60 4.28 12.01 -17.57
C VAL A 60 5.57 11.42 -16.98
N ARG A 61 6.45 12.28 -16.50
CA ARG A 61 7.76 11.90 -15.92
C ARG A 61 7.95 12.48 -14.52
N ASP A 62 7.32 13.60 -14.25
CA ASP A 62 7.36 14.31 -12.97
C ASP A 62 5.97 14.84 -12.60
N ILE A 63 5.79 15.13 -11.30
CA ILE A 63 4.61 15.82 -10.78
C ILE A 63 5.09 17.08 -10.09
N PRO A 64 4.61 18.27 -10.48
CA PRO A 64 5.00 19.51 -9.82
C PRO A 64 4.54 19.47 -8.36
N TYR A 65 5.37 20.00 -7.46
CA TYR A 65 5.10 20.04 -6.01
C TYR A 65 4.95 18.65 -5.37
N ILE A 66 5.70 17.65 -5.85
CA ILE A 66 5.71 16.29 -5.28
C ILE A 66 6.01 16.28 -3.77
N GLU A 67 6.80 17.22 -3.28
CA GLU A 67 7.08 17.42 -1.85
C GLU A 67 5.81 17.70 -1.04
N VAL A 68 4.86 18.48 -1.59
CA VAL A 68 3.58 18.78 -0.93
C VAL A 68 2.72 17.53 -0.88
N VAL A 69 2.66 16.76 -1.97
CA VAL A 69 1.94 15.48 -2.02
C VAL A 69 2.54 14.49 -1.02
N ALA A 70 3.86 14.39 -0.97
CA ALA A 70 4.56 13.52 -0.04
C ALA A 70 4.37 13.97 1.42
N LEU A 71 4.32 15.29 1.69
CA LEU A 71 4.06 15.83 3.03
C LEU A 71 2.63 15.52 3.49
N ILE A 72 1.63 15.70 2.62
CA ILE A 72 0.23 15.35 2.89
C ILE A 72 0.12 13.85 3.16
N GLY A 73 0.69 13.01 2.28
CA GLY A 73 0.71 11.56 2.46
C GLY A 73 1.41 11.14 3.76
N SER A 74 2.48 11.83 4.16
CA SER A 74 3.16 11.56 5.43
C SER A 74 2.26 11.87 6.63
N GLY A 75 1.50 12.96 6.58
CA GLY A 75 0.49 13.29 7.59
C GLY A 75 -0.62 12.24 7.68
N VAL A 76 -1.10 11.75 6.53
CA VAL A 76 -2.07 10.64 6.46
C VAL A 76 -1.47 9.38 7.07
N LEU A 77 -0.24 9.02 6.72
CA LEU A 77 0.44 7.83 7.23
C LEU A 77 0.65 7.87 8.75
N ILE A 78 1.06 9.02 9.30
CA ILE A 78 1.18 9.23 10.75
C ILE A 78 -0.19 9.08 11.43
N THR A 79 -1.22 9.72 10.87
CA THR A 79 -2.58 9.68 11.42
C THR A 79 -3.12 8.26 11.47
N LEU A 80 -2.98 7.51 10.37
CA LEU A 80 -3.35 6.10 10.31
C LEU A 80 -2.53 5.26 11.30
N GLY A 81 -1.24 5.56 11.47
CA GLY A 81 -0.37 4.87 12.43
C GLY A 81 -0.82 5.04 13.88
N VAL A 82 -1.17 6.28 14.25
CA VAL A 82 -1.71 6.62 15.56
C VAL A 82 -3.07 5.95 15.79
N MET A 83 -3.99 6.04 14.83
CA MET A 83 -5.30 5.40 14.90
C MET A 83 -5.18 3.88 15.05
N GLN A 84 -4.30 3.25 14.27
CA GLN A 84 -4.05 1.81 14.33
C GLN A 84 -3.46 1.39 15.69
N PHE A 85 -2.55 2.18 16.26
CA PHE A 85 -1.92 1.89 17.54
C PHE A 85 -2.89 1.94 18.72
N PHE A 86 -3.72 2.99 18.78
CA PHE A 86 -4.68 3.17 19.86
C PHE A 86 -5.95 2.32 19.68
N GLY A 87 -6.36 2.06 18.44
CA GLY A 87 -7.48 1.17 18.11
C GLY A 87 -7.17 -0.33 18.19
N ALA A 88 -5.92 -0.71 18.46
CA ALA A 88 -5.50 -2.10 18.56
C ALA A 88 -6.05 -2.79 19.82
N GLY A 89 -7.27 -3.31 19.73
CA GLY A 89 -7.92 -4.04 20.82
C GLY A 89 -9.45 -3.94 20.78
N ASP A 90 -9.96 -2.84 20.22
CA ASP A 90 -11.37 -2.78 19.83
C ASP A 90 -11.53 -3.66 18.60
N ALA A 91 -12.31 -4.74 18.75
CA ALA A 91 -12.61 -5.67 17.68
C ALA A 91 -13.46 -5.03 16.56
N ALA A 92 -13.32 -3.75 16.24
CA ALA A 92 -14.07 -3.04 15.22
C ALA A 92 -13.44 -1.67 14.87
N ALA A 93 -12.27 -1.66 14.24
CA ALA A 93 -11.86 -0.51 13.43
C ALA A 93 -12.12 -0.72 11.93
N VAL A 94 -12.92 -1.72 11.59
CA VAL A 94 -13.67 -1.72 10.32
C VAL A 94 -15.13 -1.50 10.71
N SER A 95 -15.43 -0.22 10.98
CA SER A 95 -16.77 0.36 11.08
C SER A 95 -17.51 0.20 9.73
N GLU A 96 -18.76 0.66 9.57
CA GLU A 96 -19.54 0.57 8.32
C GLU A 96 -18.79 0.96 7.02
N GLU A 97 -17.70 1.70 7.13
CA GLU A 97 -16.69 1.99 6.10
C GLU A 97 -16.11 0.73 5.41
N THR A 98 -16.18 -0.45 6.05
CA THR A 98 -15.87 -1.77 5.48
C THR A 98 -16.71 -2.15 4.25
N ARG A 99 -17.82 -1.45 3.98
CA ARG A 99 -18.72 -1.77 2.85
C ARG A 99 -18.12 -1.42 1.49
N ALA A 100 -17.04 -0.65 1.43
CA ALA A 100 -16.42 -0.20 0.18
C ALA A 100 -14.90 -0.47 0.12
N PRO A 101 -14.46 -1.75 0.11
CA PRO A 101 -13.03 -2.09 0.08
C PRO A 101 -12.28 -1.52 -1.12
N VAL A 102 -12.98 -1.32 -2.25
CA VAL A 102 -12.41 -0.65 -3.44
C VAL A 102 -12.08 0.82 -3.17
N ALA A 103 -13.00 1.57 -2.56
CA ALA A 103 -12.77 2.98 -2.23
C ALA A 103 -11.64 3.12 -1.20
N LEU A 104 -11.60 2.21 -0.22
CA LEU A 104 -10.51 2.14 0.74
C LEU A 104 -9.16 1.87 0.06
N GLY A 105 -9.12 0.95 -0.91
CA GLY A 105 -7.90 0.66 -1.68
C GLY A 105 -7.37 1.88 -2.43
N VAL A 106 -8.26 2.64 -3.08
CA VAL A 106 -7.91 3.91 -3.74
C VAL A 106 -7.35 4.91 -2.72
N ALA A 107 -8.06 5.13 -1.61
CA ALA A 107 -7.67 6.09 -0.58
C ALA A 107 -6.32 5.72 0.07
N CYS A 108 -6.13 4.45 0.42
CA CYS A 108 -4.88 3.92 0.97
C CYS A 108 -3.70 4.11 0.00
N THR A 109 -3.95 4.00 -1.30
CA THR A 109 -2.90 4.14 -2.34
C THR A 109 -2.51 5.60 -2.51
N LEU A 110 -3.48 6.49 -2.75
CA LEU A 110 -3.22 7.91 -2.97
C LEU A 110 -2.70 8.61 -1.72
N GLY A 111 -3.13 8.16 -0.53
CA GLY A 111 -2.64 8.65 0.76
C GLY A 111 -1.27 8.11 1.17
N ASN A 112 -0.67 7.19 0.39
CA ASN A 112 0.64 6.64 0.70
C ASN A 112 1.74 7.45 -0.03
N PRO A 113 2.60 8.22 0.69
CA PRO A 113 3.66 9.00 0.06
C PRO A 113 4.69 8.11 -0.64
N TYR A 114 4.92 6.90 -0.13
CA TYR A 114 5.84 5.94 -0.73
C TYR A 114 5.38 5.50 -2.13
N TRP A 115 4.08 5.37 -2.36
CA TRP A 115 3.53 5.00 -3.67
C TRP A 115 3.92 6.02 -4.75
N TRP A 116 3.76 7.31 -4.44
CA TRP A 116 4.13 8.40 -5.34
C TRP A 116 5.62 8.42 -5.63
N VAL A 117 6.45 8.32 -4.59
CA VAL A 117 7.92 8.30 -4.74
C VAL A 117 8.37 7.11 -5.58
N TRP A 118 7.84 5.91 -5.31
CA TRP A 118 8.21 4.70 -6.04
C TRP A 118 7.89 4.82 -7.54
N TRP A 119 6.69 5.32 -7.87
CA TRP A 119 6.26 5.47 -9.26
C TRP A 119 7.05 6.54 -10.02
N LEU A 120 7.32 7.69 -9.40
CA LEU A 120 8.05 8.79 -10.04
C LEU A 120 9.57 8.59 -10.07
N THR A 121 10.09 7.60 -9.35
CA THR A 121 11.50 7.23 -9.40
C THR A 121 11.68 5.96 -10.22
N PHE A 122 11.49 4.81 -9.57
CA PHE A 122 11.71 3.50 -10.18
C PHE A 122 10.75 3.25 -11.34
N GLY A 123 9.44 3.52 -11.15
CA GLY A 123 8.42 3.24 -12.16
C GLY A 123 8.68 3.97 -13.48
N VAL A 124 8.87 5.29 -13.43
CA VAL A 124 9.22 6.13 -14.58
C VAL A 124 10.54 5.67 -15.21
N GLY A 125 11.59 5.47 -14.40
CA GLY A 125 12.90 5.08 -14.91
C GLY A 125 12.90 3.73 -15.63
N PHE A 126 12.24 2.73 -15.04
CA PHE A 126 12.12 1.40 -15.63
C PHE A 126 11.32 1.42 -16.93
N LEU A 127 10.15 2.08 -16.94
CA LEU A 127 9.28 2.15 -18.12
C LEU A 127 9.86 3.00 -19.25
N ALA A 128 10.75 3.95 -18.94
CA ALA A 128 11.51 4.68 -19.95
C ALA A 128 12.51 3.78 -20.70
N LEU A 129 13.15 2.83 -20.00
CA LEU A 129 14.09 1.87 -20.58
C LEU A 129 13.37 0.67 -21.24
N HIS A 130 12.24 0.27 -20.68
CA HIS A 130 11.49 -0.91 -21.09
C HIS A 130 9.99 -0.56 -21.27
N PRO A 131 9.59 0.00 -22.43
CA PRO A 131 8.24 0.54 -22.66
C PRO A 131 7.18 -0.55 -22.92
N SER A 132 7.12 -1.55 -22.05
CA SER A 132 6.12 -2.63 -22.08
C SER A 132 5.13 -2.45 -20.93
N PHE A 133 4.30 -1.41 -21.03
CA PHE A 133 3.39 -0.95 -19.97
C PHE A 133 2.42 -2.02 -19.47
N ALA A 134 1.79 -2.77 -20.39
CA ALA A 134 0.86 -3.84 -20.01
C ALA A 134 1.57 -5.00 -19.29
N ALA A 135 2.75 -5.41 -19.79
CA ALA A 135 3.54 -6.45 -19.15
C ALA A 135 4.03 -6.02 -17.76
N PHE A 136 4.48 -4.77 -17.64
CA PHE A 136 4.87 -4.19 -16.36
C PHE A 136 3.70 -4.19 -15.38
N TYR A 137 2.53 -3.66 -15.77
CA TYR A 137 1.35 -3.58 -14.93
C TYR A 137 0.88 -4.97 -14.46
N VAL A 138 0.87 -5.97 -15.36
CA VAL A 138 0.49 -7.36 -15.01
C VAL A 138 1.46 -7.94 -13.97
N GLY A 139 2.76 -7.74 -14.13
CA GLY A 139 3.75 -8.18 -13.15
C GLY A 139 3.56 -7.49 -11.80
N HIS A 140 3.39 -6.16 -11.82
CA HIS A 140 3.27 -5.32 -10.63
C HIS A 140 2.01 -5.66 -9.84
N ILE A 141 0.82 -5.63 -10.47
CA ILE A 141 -0.44 -5.99 -9.80
C ILE A 141 -0.43 -7.45 -9.34
N GLY A 142 0.27 -8.33 -10.07
CA GLY A 142 0.50 -9.71 -9.66
C GLY A 142 1.23 -9.80 -8.32
N ALA A 143 2.21 -8.93 -8.09
CA ALA A 143 2.93 -8.84 -6.82
C ALA A 143 2.00 -8.40 -5.68
N ASP A 144 1.14 -7.40 -5.92
CA ASP A 144 0.16 -6.93 -4.95
C ASP A 144 -0.84 -8.03 -4.59
N ILE A 145 -1.35 -8.76 -5.59
CA ILE A 145 -2.24 -9.91 -5.39
C ILE A 145 -1.56 -10.98 -4.56
N ALA A 146 -0.33 -11.34 -4.90
CA ALA A 146 0.42 -12.38 -4.20
C ALA A 146 0.68 -11.99 -2.74
N TRP A 147 1.19 -10.77 -2.51
CA TRP A 147 1.57 -10.32 -1.19
C TRP A 147 0.36 -10.03 -0.29
N LEU A 148 -0.59 -9.21 -0.73
CA LEU A 148 -1.76 -8.85 0.07
C LEU A 148 -2.69 -10.05 0.28
N GLY A 149 -2.79 -10.94 -0.71
CA GLY A 149 -3.49 -12.21 -0.59
C GLY A 149 -2.87 -13.11 0.49
N LEU A 150 -1.54 -13.29 0.43
CA LEU A 150 -0.80 -14.05 1.45
C LEU A 150 -0.94 -13.41 2.83
N LEU A 151 -0.78 -12.09 2.93
CA LEU A 151 -0.94 -11.33 4.18
C LEU A 151 -2.34 -11.53 4.77
N GLY A 152 -3.40 -11.44 3.96
CA GLY A 152 -4.77 -11.67 4.42
C GLY A 152 -4.99 -13.07 4.99
N ILE A 153 -4.40 -14.10 4.36
CA ILE A 153 -4.43 -15.48 4.87
C ILE A 153 -3.66 -15.57 6.19
N MET A 154 -2.45 -15.01 6.26
CA MET A 154 -1.63 -15.01 7.47
C MET A 154 -2.31 -14.28 8.63
N VAL A 155 -2.99 -13.16 8.36
CA VAL A 155 -3.75 -12.39 9.33
C VAL A 155 -4.94 -13.19 9.86
N SER A 156 -5.78 -13.72 8.96
CA SER A 156 -6.99 -14.46 9.37
C SER A 156 -6.69 -15.70 10.22
N ARG A 157 -5.56 -16.38 9.96
CA ARG A 157 -5.11 -17.53 10.76
C ARG A 157 -4.32 -17.10 11.99
N GLY A 158 -3.38 -16.18 11.82
CA GLY A 158 -2.47 -15.71 12.86
C GLY A 158 -3.19 -14.96 13.99
N ALA A 159 -4.27 -14.23 13.69
CA ALA A 159 -5.08 -13.58 14.70
C ALA A 159 -5.73 -14.58 15.66
N ASN A 160 -6.19 -15.73 15.16
CA ASN A 160 -6.74 -16.80 16.01
C ASN A 160 -5.66 -17.50 16.84
N ILE A 161 -4.45 -17.69 16.27
CA ILE A 161 -3.32 -18.32 16.96
C ILE A 161 -2.78 -17.41 18.08
N LEU A 162 -2.64 -16.11 17.81
CA LEU A 162 -2.07 -15.14 18.74
C LEU A 162 -3.08 -14.64 19.78
N GLY A 163 -4.39 -14.75 19.50
CA GLY A 163 -5.46 -14.33 20.39
C GLY A 163 -5.26 -12.90 20.91
N PRO A 164 -5.23 -12.67 22.23
CA PRO A 164 -5.02 -11.34 22.82
C PRO A 164 -3.69 -10.67 22.44
N HIS A 165 -2.68 -11.44 22.03
CA HIS A 165 -1.38 -10.90 21.61
C HIS A 165 -1.39 -10.34 20.19
N TYR A 166 -2.41 -10.64 19.37
CA TYR A 166 -2.53 -10.11 18.01
C TYR A 166 -2.54 -8.58 17.98
N LYS A 167 -3.10 -7.94 19.02
CA LYS A 167 -3.07 -6.48 19.17
C LYS A 167 -1.67 -5.88 19.11
N ARG A 168 -0.64 -6.61 19.58
CA ARG A 168 0.76 -6.14 19.51
C ARG A 168 1.26 -6.06 18.08
N VAL A 169 0.85 -7.00 17.22
CA VAL A 169 1.21 -6.98 15.78
C VAL A 169 0.63 -5.73 15.12
N VAL A 170 -0.65 -5.45 15.40
CA VAL A 170 -1.36 -4.26 14.93
C VAL A 170 -0.68 -2.97 15.43
N GLN A 171 -0.31 -2.91 16.71
CA GLN A 171 0.41 -1.78 17.31
C GLN A 171 1.78 -1.57 16.68
N VAL A 172 2.55 -2.63 16.48
CA VAL A 172 3.89 -2.54 15.84
C VAL A 172 3.77 -2.01 14.42
N SER A 173 2.76 -2.44 13.65
CA SER A 173 2.48 -1.86 12.34
C SER A 173 2.10 -0.38 12.42
N GLY A 174 1.32 0.02 13.42
CA GLY A 174 1.00 1.43 13.68
C GLY A 174 2.26 2.26 13.94
N ILE A 175 3.14 1.78 14.82
CA ILE A 175 4.44 2.42 15.11
C ILE A 175 5.28 2.55 13.83
N ALA A 176 5.38 1.48 13.02
CA ALA A 176 6.13 1.51 11.78
C ALA A 176 5.62 2.61 10.82
N MET A 177 4.30 2.76 10.68
CA MET A 177 3.72 3.82 9.85
C MET A 177 4.02 5.23 10.39
N VAL A 178 3.93 5.44 11.71
CA VAL A 178 4.32 6.73 12.32
C VAL A 178 5.80 7.03 12.04
N LEU A 179 6.69 6.05 12.23
CA LEU A 179 8.11 6.23 11.99
C LEU A 179 8.42 6.55 10.53
N PHE A 180 7.81 5.84 9.57
CA PHE A 180 7.98 6.14 8.14
C PHE A 180 7.42 7.51 7.77
N GLY A 181 6.26 7.87 8.27
CA GLY A 181 5.68 9.19 8.01
C GLY A 181 6.57 10.31 8.57
N LEU A 182 7.06 10.19 9.80
CA LEU A 182 8.01 11.14 10.39
C LEU A 182 9.32 11.21 9.60
N TYR A 183 9.84 10.05 9.17
CA TYR A 183 11.03 9.98 8.33
C TYR A 183 10.86 10.77 7.03
N PHE A 184 9.72 10.61 6.34
CA PHE A 184 9.44 11.38 5.12
C PHE A 184 9.29 12.87 5.40
N VAL A 185 8.59 13.29 6.46
CA VAL A 185 8.49 14.70 6.85
C VAL A 185 9.89 15.30 7.07
N VAL A 186 10.73 14.65 7.87
CA VAL A 186 12.09 15.14 8.16
C VAL A 186 12.93 15.20 6.90
N THR A 187 12.85 14.17 6.05
CA THR A 187 13.59 14.11 4.78
C THR A 187 13.21 15.27 3.86
N ILE A 188 11.91 15.59 3.76
CA ILE A 188 11.41 16.68 2.90
C ILE A 188 11.82 18.05 3.46
N LEU A 189 11.74 18.25 4.78
CA LEU A 189 12.06 19.54 5.41
C LEU A 189 13.57 19.86 5.46
N LEU A 190 14.42 18.85 5.27
CA LEU A 190 15.89 18.98 5.29
C LEU A 190 16.52 18.91 3.89
N ALA A 191 15.73 18.66 2.84
CA ALA A 191 16.18 18.65 1.44
C ALA A 191 16.30 20.09 0.90
#